data_AF-A0A958WVT6-F1
#
_entry.id   AF-A0A958WVT6-F1
#
_cell.length_a   1.000
_cell.length_b   1.000
_cell.length_c   1.000
_cell.angle_alpha   90.00
_cell.angle_beta   90.00
_cell.angle_gamma   90.00
#
_symmetry.space_group_name_H-M   'P 1'
#
loop_
_entity.id
_entity.type
_entity.pdbx_description
1 polymer ?
#
loop_
_entity_poly.entity_id
_entity_poly.type
_entity_poly.pdbx_seq_one_letter_code
_entity_poly.pdbx_strand_id
1 'polypeptide(L)'
;MGLASNILPGRMLPGLFWLLAALQLHGQQAATDAVLLQYKDQLEDAQAAADPLLIAQKHRQLGAYFDASGVLTEAVEQYTQALAALKSRPDDTLQILLKNNIGKVHLALNNFDLAAQYFWEALADAQRLGQAHGQAVSKSLLGHCFEKKGEYLEALQLQKESLALFESLRDSAGIAAVNENIGSIYEDLAQYDLAFDFFWKAYLFYRQKDTPDKANILNNLGDIYRKKGNLPEAIRYTQQALELAEKIKDYNRLESAHKDLSKAYAALGDFQKAHQYLLNAEEYEELLQEQQAASQLKKLQIIYDTQKKEAQIQLLEEQNRLNAANQRLLYLALALVAAILAIVYYFSWKKRRERWRINELEQRTLAAELEKKAIEEKNLQQEIQLKTASLSRYSLHIAQKNKMLLDLSETLKKMARRKGLDFSAKTTELAREIAANLHEESEWEEFISYFNEIHPEFTQQLTALAPEPLTPAELRLCVLLRLNLSSKEIASILRITPDSVRVARYRLRKKLPIGSGEELVNFLLGL
;
A
#
# COMPACT_ATOMS: atom_id res chain seq x y z
N MET A 1 13.44 82.19 55.13
CA MET A 1 12.29 81.42 54.62
C MET A 1 12.46 81.27 53.11
N GLY A 2 12.33 80.05 52.58
CA GLY A 2 12.25 79.80 51.14
C GLY A 2 13.40 78.97 50.56
N LEU A 3 13.48 77.70 50.95
CA LEU A 3 14.31 76.67 50.31
C LEU A 3 13.82 76.45 48.87
N ALA A 4 14.72 76.62 47.90
CA ALA A 4 14.48 76.24 46.51
C ALA A 4 14.82 74.76 46.31
N SER A 5 13.91 74.09 45.61
CA SER A 5 13.83 72.68 45.30
C SER A 5 15.01 72.16 44.47
N ASN A 6 15.88 71.36 45.10
CA ASN A 6 16.69 70.36 44.42
C ASN A 6 15.88 69.05 44.40
N ILE A 7 15.21 68.77 43.28
CA ILE A 7 14.63 67.46 43.00
C ILE A 7 15.63 66.75 42.08
N LEU A 8 16.48 65.92 42.68
CA LEU A 8 17.21 64.87 41.98
C LEU A 8 16.19 63.90 41.34
N PRO A 9 16.35 63.46 40.08
CA PRO A 9 15.56 62.35 39.58
C PRO A 9 15.89 61.12 40.43
N GLY A 10 14.84 60.48 40.95
CA GLY A 10 14.93 59.52 42.02
C GLY A 10 15.81 58.31 41.68
N ARG A 11 16.70 57.97 42.62
CA ARG A 11 17.19 56.60 42.79
C ARG A 11 15.98 55.66 42.83
N MET A 12 15.78 54.85 41.80
CA MET A 12 14.92 53.69 41.94
C MET A 12 15.54 52.80 43.02
N LEU A 13 14.74 52.42 44.02
CA LEU A 13 15.15 51.40 44.98
C LEU A 13 15.50 50.13 44.21
N PRO A 14 16.63 49.46 44.47
CA PRO A 14 17.09 48.30 43.69
C PRO A 14 15.98 47.28 43.46
N GLY A 15 15.16 46.99 44.48
CA GLY A 15 14.05 46.03 44.41
C GLY A 15 12.89 46.40 43.46
N LEU A 16 12.63 47.68 43.21
CA LEU A 16 11.58 48.13 42.27
C LEU A 16 12.07 48.08 40.82
N PHE A 17 13.38 48.28 40.62
CA PHE A 17 14.03 48.12 39.32
C PHE A 17 14.07 46.65 38.88
N TRP A 18 14.41 45.73 39.80
CA TRP A 18 14.38 44.28 39.56
C TRP A 18 13.01 43.75 39.14
N LEU A 19 11.93 44.26 39.75
CA LEU A 19 10.57 43.89 39.40
C LEU A 19 10.17 44.38 38.01
N LEU A 20 10.56 45.61 37.64
CA LEU A 20 10.31 46.17 36.31
C LEU A 20 11.14 45.46 35.22
N ALA A 21 12.41 45.16 35.50
CA ALA A 21 13.28 44.40 34.60
C ALA A 21 12.74 42.97 34.40
N ALA A 22 12.32 42.29 35.46
CA ALA A 22 11.73 40.96 35.37
C ALA A 22 10.41 40.95 34.58
N LEU A 23 9.54 41.94 34.78
CA LEU A 23 8.29 42.10 34.01
C LEU A 23 8.56 42.42 32.53
N GLN A 24 9.57 43.25 32.23
CA GLN A 24 9.99 43.54 30.86
C GLN A 24 10.60 42.32 30.17
N LEU A 25 11.43 41.55 30.87
CA LEU A 25 12.03 40.31 30.38
C LEU A 25 10.94 39.27 30.06
N HIS A 26 9.97 39.08 30.94
CA HIS A 26 8.86 38.14 30.71
C HIS A 26 7.96 38.59 29.54
N GLY A 27 7.67 39.89 29.44
CA GLY A 27 6.90 40.46 28.34
C GLY A 27 7.62 40.38 26.98
N GLN A 28 8.93 40.60 26.96
CA GLN A 28 9.76 40.41 25.76
C GLN A 28 9.81 38.94 25.34
N GLN A 29 9.92 38.02 26.30
CA GLN A 29 10.02 36.59 26.03
C GLN A 29 8.77 36.07 25.31
N ALA A 30 7.57 36.38 25.82
CA ALA A 30 6.31 36.02 25.19
C ALA A 30 6.15 36.62 23.79
N ALA A 31 6.59 37.87 23.58
CA ALA A 31 6.55 38.51 22.27
C ALA A 31 7.54 37.88 21.28
N THR A 32 8.74 37.50 21.74
CA THR A 32 9.78 36.91 20.87
C THR A 32 9.46 35.49 20.45
N ASP A 33 8.77 34.72 21.30
CA ASP A 33 8.30 33.37 20.99
C ASP A 33 7.16 33.41 19.96
N ALA A 34 6.27 34.40 20.06
CA ALA A 34 5.19 34.61 19.09
C ALA A 34 5.72 34.99 17.70
N VAL A 35 6.72 35.87 17.61
CA VAL A 35 7.32 36.26 16.32
C VAL A 35 8.06 35.08 15.66
N LEU A 36 8.83 34.31 16.44
CA LEU A 36 9.52 33.14 15.92
C LEU A 36 8.53 32.08 15.41
N LEU A 37 7.45 31.83 16.17
CA LEU A 37 6.40 30.89 15.76
C LEU A 37 5.72 31.36 14.47
N GLN A 38 5.36 32.64 14.39
CA GLN A 38 4.77 33.23 13.20
C GLN A 38 5.67 33.07 11.96
N TYR A 39 6.99 33.27 12.10
CA TYR A 39 7.93 33.08 11.00
C TYR A 39 8.07 31.61 10.58
N LYS A 40 7.97 30.67 11.52
CA LYS A 40 7.98 29.23 11.23
C LYS A 40 6.69 28.81 10.50
N ASP A 41 5.53 29.24 10.98
CA ASP A 41 4.24 28.94 10.32
C ASP A 41 4.22 29.48 8.88
N GLN A 42 4.69 30.72 8.68
CA GLN A 42 4.81 31.31 7.34
C GLN A 42 5.79 30.56 6.43
N LEU A 43 6.84 29.93 6.99
CA LEU A 43 7.76 29.10 6.23
C LEU A 43 7.08 27.78 5.81
N GLU A 44 6.31 27.15 6.70
CA GLU A 44 5.54 25.94 6.38
C GLU A 44 4.52 26.22 5.27
N ASP A 45 3.80 27.34 5.34
CA ASP A 45 2.87 27.78 4.29
C ASP A 45 3.60 27.99 2.95
N ALA A 46 4.78 28.60 2.98
CA ALA A 46 5.60 28.82 1.79
C ALA A 46 6.12 27.50 1.18
N GLN A 47 6.50 26.53 2.03
CA GLN A 47 6.90 25.19 1.62
C GLN A 47 5.73 24.43 1.01
N ALA A 48 4.53 24.54 1.58
CA ALA A 48 3.31 23.94 1.03
C ALA A 48 2.93 24.54 -0.34
N ALA A 49 3.18 25.85 -0.54
CA ALA A 49 3.00 26.52 -1.83
C ALA A 49 4.08 26.17 -2.87
N ALA A 50 5.18 25.52 -2.44
CA ALA A 50 6.32 25.13 -3.28
C ALA A 50 6.94 26.28 -4.09
N ASP A 51 6.88 27.52 -3.59
CA ASP A 51 7.51 28.70 -4.22
C ASP A 51 8.95 28.89 -3.69
N PRO A 52 9.98 28.65 -4.51
CA PRO A 52 11.38 28.74 -4.06
C PRO A 52 11.79 30.14 -3.60
N LEU A 53 11.22 31.20 -4.20
CA LEU A 53 11.54 32.57 -3.83
C LEU A 53 10.90 32.91 -2.48
N LEU A 54 9.64 32.50 -2.26
CA LEU A 54 8.97 32.72 -0.99
C LEU A 54 9.67 31.96 0.14
N ILE A 55 10.03 30.69 -0.09
CA ILE A 55 10.81 29.88 0.87
C ILE A 55 12.12 30.59 1.23
N ALA A 56 12.86 31.08 0.24
CA ALA A 56 14.11 31.82 0.49
C ALA A 56 13.89 33.10 1.31
N GLN A 57 12.82 33.85 1.03
CA GLN A 57 12.47 35.05 1.79
C GLN A 57 12.12 34.73 3.25
N LYS A 58 11.41 33.62 3.50
CA LYS A 58 11.06 33.19 4.87
C LYS A 58 12.26 32.72 5.66
N HIS A 59 13.12 31.91 5.05
CA HIS A 59 14.41 31.57 5.65
C HIS A 59 15.28 32.80 5.92
N ARG A 60 15.30 33.80 5.02
CA ARG A 60 16.00 35.07 5.30
C ARG A 60 15.43 35.81 6.50
N GLN A 61 14.11 35.83 6.68
CA GLN A 61 13.47 36.47 7.84
C GLN A 61 13.85 35.76 9.15
N LEU A 62 13.85 34.43 9.16
CA LEU A 62 14.34 33.64 10.29
C LEU A 62 15.83 33.87 10.56
N GLY A 63 16.66 33.91 9.51
CA GLY A 63 18.09 34.21 9.63
C GLY A 63 18.32 35.58 10.27
N ALA A 64 17.60 36.60 9.83
CA ALA A 64 17.69 37.95 10.42
C ALA A 64 17.22 37.99 11.88
N TYR A 65 16.19 37.21 12.23
CA TYR A 65 15.74 37.08 13.62
C TYR A 65 16.81 36.43 14.51
N PHE A 66 17.43 35.34 14.05
CA PHE A 66 18.46 34.65 14.82
C PHE A 66 19.75 35.47 14.93
N ASP A 67 20.12 36.19 13.85
CA ASP A 67 21.25 37.13 13.81
C ASP A 67 21.05 38.23 14.86
N ALA A 68 19.89 38.89 14.86
CA ALA A 68 19.51 39.89 15.86
C ALA A 68 19.42 39.31 17.29
N SER A 69 19.18 38.01 17.43
CA SER A 69 19.13 37.31 18.72
C SER A 69 20.50 36.78 19.18
N GLY A 70 21.58 36.99 18.42
CA GLY A 70 22.92 36.49 18.73
C GLY A 70 23.10 34.97 18.54
N VAL A 71 22.10 34.30 17.96
CA VAL A 71 22.09 32.87 17.67
C VAL A 71 22.72 32.66 16.28
N LEU A 72 24.01 32.96 16.19
CA LEU A 72 24.72 33.10 14.92
C LEU A 72 24.79 31.81 14.08
N THR A 73 24.89 30.64 14.70
CA THR A 73 24.93 29.35 13.98
C THR A 73 23.62 29.11 13.22
N GLU A 74 22.48 29.28 13.89
CA GLU A 74 21.16 29.17 13.31
C GLU A 74 20.91 30.28 12.27
N ALA A 75 21.46 31.48 12.46
CA ALA A 75 21.39 32.53 11.45
C ALA A 75 22.08 32.10 10.13
N VAL A 76 23.30 31.56 10.21
CA VAL A 76 24.01 31.01 9.04
C VAL A 76 23.23 29.87 8.40
N GLU A 77 22.70 28.95 9.20
CA GLU A 77 21.91 27.83 8.69
C GLU A 77 20.68 28.32 7.92
N GLN A 78 19.92 29.26 8.47
CA GLN A 78 18.75 29.82 7.81
C GLN A 78 19.11 30.58 6.52
N TYR A 79 20.18 31.39 6.52
CA TYR A 79 20.63 32.04 5.27
C TYR A 79 21.12 31.03 4.23
N THR A 80 21.74 29.93 4.65
CA THR A 80 22.20 28.85 3.77
C THR A 80 21.03 28.09 3.17
N GLN A 81 19.99 27.80 3.97
CA GLN A 81 18.73 27.22 3.49
C GLN A 81 18.03 28.15 2.48
N ALA A 82 18.07 29.47 2.73
CA ALA A 82 17.56 30.44 1.77
C ALA A 82 18.31 30.40 0.43
N LEU A 83 19.65 30.28 0.45
CA LEU A 83 20.45 30.11 -0.78
C LEU A 83 20.13 28.80 -1.48
N ALA A 84 19.98 27.70 -0.73
CA ALA A 84 19.64 26.39 -1.29
C ALA A 84 18.27 26.39 -1.99
N ALA A 85 17.29 27.10 -1.43
CA ALA A 85 15.98 27.28 -2.06
C ALA A 85 16.07 28.01 -3.42
N LEU A 86 17.02 28.93 -3.57
CA LEU A 86 17.26 29.66 -4.83
C LEU A 86 18.10 28.88 -5.85
N LYS A 87 18.42 27.59 -5.62
CA LYS A 87 19.23 26.78 -6.54
C LYS A 87 18.66 26.71 -7.97
N SER A 88 17.34 26.74 -8.13
CA SER A 88 16.66 26.78 -9.43
C SER A 88 16.62 28.18 -10.08
N ARG A 89 17.10 29.21 -9.37
CA ARG A 89 17.07 30.63 -9.75
C ARG A 89 18.46 31.28 -9.55
N PRO A 90 19.51 30.81 -10.26
CA PRO A 90 20.90 31.28 -10.06
C PRO A 90 21.14 32.76 -10.36
N ASP A 91 20.20 33.44 -11.04
CA ASP A 91 20.27 34.86 -11.37
C ASP A 91 19.42 35.75 -10.44
N ASP A 92 18.85 35.18 -9.38
CA ASP A 92 18.05 35.93 -8.42
C ASP A 92 18.94 36.83 -7.54
N THR A 93 18.64 38.13 -7.51
CA THR A 93 19.44 39.14 -6.82
C THR A 93 19.43 38.96 -5.30
N LEU A 94 18.47 38.20 -4.77
CA LEU A 94 18.40 37.86 -3.35
C LEU A 94 19.65 37.10 -2.87
N GLN A 95 20.32 36.35 -3.75
CA GLN A 95 21.55 35.63 -3.42
C GLN A 95 22.69 36.57 -2.99
N ILE A 96 22.80 37.76 -3.60
CA ILE A 96 23.81 38.76 -3.24
C ILE A 96 23.63 39.19 -1.77
N LEU A 97 22.38 39.48 -1.39
CA LEU A 97 22.04 39.87 -0.02
C LEU A 97 22.31 38.73 0.96
N LEU A 98 21.93 37.50 0.62
CA LEU A 98 22.12 36.33 1.48
C LEU A 98 23.61 36.03 1.72
N LYS A 99 24.43 36.05 0.67
CA LYS A 99 25.89 35.88 0.80
C LYS A 99 26.52 37.00 1.64
N ASN A 100 26.11 38.26 1.42
CA ASN A 100 26.55 39.35 2.28
C ASN A 100 26.11 39.17 3.74
N ASN A 101 24.92 38.64 4.01
CA ASN A 101 24.49 38.38 5.39
C ASN A 101 25.28 37.23 6.04
N ILE A 102 25.53 36.14 5.32
CA ILE A 102 26.38 35.04 5.83
C ILE A 102 27.79 35.55 6.11
N GLY A 103 28.36 36.35 5.20
CA GLY A 103 29.67 36.97 5.41
C GLY A 103 29.71 37.87 6.64
N LYS A 104 28.66 38.66 6.90
CA LYS A 104 28.54 39.48 8.12
C LYS A 104 28.52 38.64 9.38
N VAL A 105 27.79 37.52 9.39
CA VAL A 105 27.75 36.62 10.54
C VAL A 105 29.13 35.99 10.78
N HIS A 106 29.85 35.57 9.73
CA HIS A 106 31.22 35.09 9.86
C HIS A 106 32.21 36.18 10.32
N LEU A 107 32.02 37.42 9.89
CA LEU A 107 32.78 38.56 10.38
C LEU A 107 32.57 38.76 11.89
N ALA A 108 31.33 38.66 12.38
CA ALA A 108 31.02 38.72 13.81
C ALA A 108 31.59 37.54 14.61
N LEU A 109 31.78 36.38 13.96
CA LEU A 109 32.47 35.21 14.53
C LEU A 109 34.02 35.30 14.44
N ASN A 110 34.58 36.41 13.93
CA ASN A 110 36.01 36.58 13.62
C ASN A 110 36.57 35.58 12.59
N ASN A 111 35.72 34.96 11.79
CA ASN A 111 36.12 34.09 10.68
C ASN A 111 36.37 34.93 9.42
N PHE A 112 37.39 35.78 9.46
CA PHE A 112 37.63 36.81 8.43
C PHE A 112 37.79 36.25 7.01
N ASP A 113 38.48 35.12 6.84
CA ASP A 113 38.69 34.53 5.51
C ASP A 113 37.40 34.01 4.90
N LEU A 114 36.55 33.37 5.70
CA LEU A 114 35.25 32.88 5.25
C LEU A 114 34.28 34.04 4.99
N ALA A 115 34.31 35.09 5.82
CA ALA A 115 33.56 36.32 5.58
C ALA A 115 33.95 36.95 4.23
N ALA A 116 35.25 37.11 3.98
CA ALA A 116 35.78 37.65 2.73
C ALA A 116 35.38 36.79 1.52
N GLN A 117 35.43 35.46 1.65
CA GLN A 117 34.98 34.56 0.58
C GLN A 117 33.52 34.85 0.18
N TYR A 118 32.59 34.90 1.14
CA TYR A 118 31.18 35.19 0.85
C TYR A 118 30.98 36.59 0.27
N PHE A 119 31.71 37.60 0.73
CA PHE A 119 31.61 38.94 0.16
C PHE A 119 32.16 39.02 -1.26
N TRP A 120 33.24 38.30 -1.58
CA TRP A 120 33.75 38.19 -2.96
C TRP A 120 32.77 37.48 -3.88
N GLU A 121 32.16 36.39 -3.43
CA GLU A 121 31.10 35.71 -4.18
C GLU A 121 29.89 36.62 -4.42
N ALA A 122 29.46 37.37 -3.39
CA ALA A 122 28.37 38.34 -3.52
C ALA A 122 28.71 39.48 -4.50
N LEU A 123 29.95 39.97 -4.47
CA LEU A 123 30.44 41.00 -5.40
C LEU A 123 30.47 40.47 -6.84
N ALA A 124 30.95 39.25 -7.06
CA ALA A 124 30.98 38.62 -8.38
C ALA A 124 29.56 38.47 -8.96
N ASP A 125 28.59 38.03 -8.15
CA ASP A 125 27.19 37.97 -8.55
C ASP A 125 26.61 39.35 -8.84
N ALA A 126 26.91 40.34 -8.01
CA ALA A 126 26.44 41.71 -8.21
C ALA A 126 27.03 42.36 -9.48
N GLN A 127 28.25 42.03 -9.86
CA GLN A 127 28.86 42.45 -11.13
C GLN A 127 28.18 41.78 -12.32
N ARG A 128 28.05 40.45 -12.27
CA ARG A 128 27.43 39.64 -13.31
C ARG A 128 25.99 40.06 -13.60
N LEU A 129 25.22 40.39 -12.55
CA LEU A 129 23.81 40.80 -12.63
C LEU A 129 23.59 42.31 -12.77
N GLY A 130 24.68 43.11 -12.89
CA GLY A 130 24.59 44.57 -13.02
C GLY A 130 23.99 45.30 -11.80
N GLN A 131 24.06 44.70 -10.61
CA GLN A 131 23.50 45.24 -9.37
C GLN A 131 24.48 46.19 -8.67
N ALA A 132 24.52 47.46 -9.13
CA ALA A 132 25.46 48.47 -8.62
C ALA A 132 25.40 48.67 -7.09
N HIS A 133 24.19 48.67 -6.51
CA HIS A 133 24.03 48.75 -5.05
C HIS A 133 24.60 47.51 -4.34
N GLY A 134 24.38 46.31 -4.89
CA GLY A 134 24.99 45.08 -4.38
C GLY A 134 26.51 45.11 -4.41
N GLN A 135 27.10 45.65 -5.49
CA GLN A 135 28.55 45.84 -5.61
C GLN A 135 29.08 46.79 -4.55
N ALA A 136 28.41 47.93 -4.34
CA ALA A 136 28.79 48.93 -3.34
C ALA A 136 28.81 48.33 -1.93
N VAL A 137 27.75 47.61 -1.54
CA VAL A 137 27.63 46.94 -0.25
C VAL A 137 28.73 45.88 -0.07
N SER A 138 28.91 44.97 -1.04
CA SER A 138 29.91 43.90 -0.93
C SER A 138 31.35 44.45 -0.85
N LYS A 139 31.67 45.50 -1.61
CA LYS A 139 32.98 46.18 -1.49
C LYS A 139 33.18 46.83 -0.12
N SER A 140 32.15 47.47 0.44
CA SER A 140 32.28 48.07 1.78
C SER A 140 32.51 47.01 2.85
N LEU A 141 31.82 45.87 2.75
CA LEU A 141 31.98 44.74 3.68
C LEU A 141 33.34 44.07 3.55
N LEU A 142 33.86 43.91 2.34
CA LEU A 142 35.25 43.49 2.11
C LEU A 142 36.23 44.48 2.75
N GLY A 143 36.03 45.78 2.53
CA GLY A 143 36.87 46.83 3.11
C GLY A 143 36.92 46.75 4.64
N HIS A 144 35.78 46.57 5.29
CA HIS A 144 35.71 46.36 6.74
C HIS A 144 36.41 45.05 7.16
N CYS A 145 36.25 43.96 6.39
CA CYS A 145 36.92 42.69 6.69
C CYS A 145 38.45 42.84 6.64
N PHE A 146 38.99 43.49 5.62
CA PHE A 146 40.42 43.73 5.47
C PHE A 146 40.98 44.70 6.53
N GLU A 147 40.19 45.70 6.94
CA GLU A 147 40.52 46.54 8.10
C GLU A 147 40.72 45.69 9.36
N LYS A 148 39.78 44.77 9.66
CA LYS A 148 39.92 43.86 10.82
C LYS A 148 41.10 42.90 10.73
N LYS A 149 41.59 42.61 9.52
CA LYS A 149 42.84 41.85 9.28
C LYS A 149 44.11 42.71 9.38
N GLY A 150 43.99 44.03 9.51
CA GLY A 150 45.12 44.98 9.49
C GLY A 150 45.65 45.28 8.08
N GLU A 151 44.93 44.88 7.04
CA GLU A 151 45.30 45.07 5.63
C GLU A 151 44.78 46.42 5.11
N TYR A 152 45.24 47.51 5.72
CA TYR A 152 44.65 48.84 5.58
C TYR A 152 44.67 49.42 4.15
N LEU A 153 45.68 49.12 3.34
CA LEU A 153 45.75 49.61 1.96
C LEU A 153 44.64 49.02 1.09
N GLU A 154 44.42 47.72 1.21
CA GLU A 154 43.38 47.01 0.48
C GLU A 154 42.00 47.40 0.97
N ALA A 155 41.85 47.57 2.29
CA ALA A 155 40.64 48.11 2.91
C ALA A 155 40.28 49.49 2.35
N LEU A 156 41.23 50.43 2.32
CA LEU A 156 41.01 51.78 1.79
C LEU A 156 40.64 51.78 0.30
N GLN A 157 41.26 50.91 -0.50
CA GLN A 157 40.93 50.80 -1.92
C GLN A 157 39.48 50.34 -2.11
N LEU A 158 39.07 49.28 -1.42
CA LEU A 158 37.71 48.74 -1.49
C LEU A 158 36.67 49.74 -0.98
N GLN A 159 36.96 50.46 0.12
CA GLN A 159 36.07 51.50 0.63
C GLN A 159 35.95 52.68 -0.35
N LYS A 160 37.03 53.13 -0.98
CA LYS A 160 36.96 54.22 -2.00
C LYS A 160 36.14 53.81 -3.21
N GLU A 161 36.30 52.58 -3.68
CA GLU A 161 35.49 52.04 -4.77
C GLU A 161 34.01 51.90 -4.39
N SER A 162 33.71 51.49 -3.15
CA SER A 162 32.36 51.46 -2.60
C SER A 162 31.74 52.86 -2.51
N LEU A 163 32.51 53.84 -2.02
CA LEU A 163 32.09 55.23 -1.90
C LEU A 163 31.67 55.80 -3.26
N ALA A 164 32.51 55.63 -4.28
CA ALA A 164 32.20 56.11 -5.63
C ALA A 164 30.91 55.50 -6.19
N LEU A 165 30.64 54.22 -5.90
CA LEU A 165 29.39 53.58 -6.27
C LEU A 165 28.20 54.17 -5.51
N PHE A 166 28.25 54.30 -4.19
CA PHE A 166 27.16 54.90 -3.42
C PHE A 166 26.91 56.37 -3.78
N GLU A 167 27.95 57.15 -4.11
CA GLU A 167 27.83 58.52 -4.64
C GLU A 167 27.08 58.52 -5.98
N SER A 168 27.43 57.62 -6.90
CA SER A 168 26.72 57.49 -8.18
C SER A 168 25.25 57.10 -8.01
N LEU A 169 24.95 56.31 -6.98
CA LEU A 169 23.60 55.88 -6.60
C LEU A 169 22.83 56.92 -5.78
N ARG A 170 23.52 57.98 -5.32
CA ARG A 170 22.99 58.99 -4.38
C ARG A 170 22.47 58.38 -3.07
N ASP A 171 23.07 57.27 -2.65
CA ASP A 171 22.71 56.59 -1.40
C ASP A 171 23.39 57.29 -0.22
N SER A 172 22.64 58.15 0.45
CA SER A 172 23.14 58.91 1.60
C SER A 172 23.57 58.04 2.78
N ALA A 173 22.91 56.89 2.99
CA ALA A 173 23.25 55.99 4.10
C ALA A 173 24.55 55.23 3.78
N GLY A 174 24.67 54.70 2.57
CA GLY A 174 25.90 54.05 2.10
C GLY A 174 27.11 55.00 2.09
N ILE A 175 26.93 56.23 1.61
CA ILE A 175 27.99 57.26 1.63
C ILE A 175 28.45 57.54 3.07
N ALA A 176 27.52 57.74 4.00
CA ALA A 176 27.88 58.05 5.38
C ALA A 176 28.62 56.89 6.06
N ALA A 177 28.12 55.65 5.92
CA ALA A 177 28.76 54.46 6.48
C ALA A 177 30.16 54.21 5.91
N VAL A 178 30.37 54.40 4.61
CA VAL A 178 31.69 54.24 4.00
C VAL A 178 32.66 55.33 4.44
N ASN A 179 32.20 56.58 4.59
CA ASN A 179 33.04 57.64 5.15
C ASN A 179 33.43 57.33 6.60
N GLU A 180 32.53 56.81 7.42
CA GLU A 180 32.86 56.36 8.79
C GLU A 180 33.92 55.25 8.77
N ASN A 181 33.76 54.22 7.93
CA ASN A 181 34.75 53.14 7.81
C ASN A 181 36.12 53.65 7.34
N ILE A 182 36.17 54.58 6.38
CA ILE A 182 37.44 55.19 5.95
C ILE A 182 38.07 56.00 7.09
N GLY A 183 37.25 56.71 7.88
CA GLY A 183 37.69 57.42 9.08
C GLY A 183 38.35 56.49 10.09
N SER A 184 37.72 55.35 10.37
CA SER A 184 38.23 54.28 11.25
C SER A 184 39.59 53.75 10.76
N ILE A 185 39.74 53.47 9.46
CA ILE A 185 41.02 53.02 8.90
C ILE A 185 42.13 54.08 9.08
N TYR A 186 41.83 55.37 8.86
CA TYR A 186 42.83 56.42 9.10
C TYR A 186 43.14 56.63 10.58
N GLU A 187 42.17 56.38 11.46
CA GLU A 187 42.37 56.40 12.90
C GLU A 187 43.34 55.29 13.35
N ASP A 188 43.15 54.06 12.86
CA ASP A 188 44.04 52.92 13.08
C ASP A 188 45.46 53.20 12.57
N LEU A 189 45.59 53.92 11.46
CA LEU A 189 46.86 54.40 10.90
C LEU A 189 47.45 55.62 11.64
N ALA A 190 46.81 56.08 12.73
CA ALA A 190 47.15 57.29 13.48
C ALA A 190 47.19 58.59 12.65
N GLN A 191 46.50 58.62 11.51
CA GLN A 191 46.35 59.79 10.64
C GLN A 191 45.10 60.59 11.04
N TYR A 192 45.16 61.20 12.22
CA TYR A 192 43.98 61.77 12.90
C TYR A 192 43.28 62.92 12.15
N ASP A 193 44.01 63.72 11.37
CA ASP A 193 43.41 64.78 10.55
C ASP A 193 42.53 64.21 9.44
N LEU A 194 43.00 63.16 8.76
CA LEU A 194 42.21 62.47 7.74
C LEU A 194 41.02 61.74 8.36
N ALA A 195 41.23 61.06 9.49
CA ALA A 195 40.16 60.41 10.23
C ALA A 195 39.03 61.41 10.57
N PHE A 196 39.40 62.59 11.09
CA PHE A 196 38.46 63.68 11.36
C PHE A 196 37.66 64.08 10.12
N ASP A 197 38.33 64.34 8.99
CA ASP A 197 37.67 64.79 7.76
C ASP A 197 36.62 63.78 7.29
N PHE A 198 36.93 62.48 7.37
CA PHE A 198 36.01 61.42 6.97
C PHE A 198 34.87 61.21 7.97
N PHE A 199 35.13 61.22 9.28
CA PHE A 199 34.07 61.22 10.29
C PHE A 199 33.16 62.46 10.17
N TRP A 200 33.72 63.63 9.88
CA TRP A 200 32.93 64.84 9.68
C TRP A 200 32.02 64.75 8.45
N LYS A 201 32.53 64.19 7.33
CA LYS A 201 31.69 63.88 6.15
C LYS A 201 30.53 62.96 6.50
N ALA A 202 30.77 61.89 7.27
CA ALA A 202 29.71 61.00 7.74
C ALA A 202 28.70 61.75 8.64
N TYR A 203 29.17 62.58 9.58
CA TYR A 203 28.34 63.37 10.48
C TYR A 203 27.33 64.26 9.73
N LEU A 204 27.73 64.88 8.61
CA LEU A 204 26.87 65.78 7.86
C LEU A 204 25.56 65.12 7.38
N PHE A 205 25.55 63.81 7.15
CA PHE A 205 24.36 63.05 6.75
C PHE A 205 23.40 62.78 7.92
N TYR A 206 23.91 62.74 9.14
CA TYR A 206 23.13 62.44 10.34
C TYR A 206 22.89 63.65 11.25
N ARG A 207 23.51 64.81 11.00
CA ARG A 207 23.46 65.98 11.90
C ARG A 207 22.05 66.40 12.36
N GLN A 208 21.05 66.27 11.49
CA GLN A 208 19.64 66.63 11.76
C GLN A 208 18.78 65.48 12.29
N LYS A 209 19.36 64.29 12.48
CA LYS A 209 18.67 63.09 12.96
C LYS A 209 19.19 62.73 14.35
N ASP A 210 18.35 62.11 15.16
CA ASP A 210 18.75 61.54 16.44
C ASP A 210 18.86 60.02 16.27
N THR A 211 19.98 59.59 15.70
CA THR A 211 20.25 58.18 15.40
C THR A 211 21.42 57.64 16.20
N PRO A 212 21.48 56.31 16.41
CA PRO A 212 22.68 55.64 16.88
C PRO A 212 23.92 56.07 16.08
N ASP A 213 23.86 56.08 14.76
CA ASP A 213 25.02 56.42 13.91
C ASP A 213 25.60 57.82 14.24
N LYS A 214 24.75 58.82 14.50
CA LYS A 214 25.22 60.16 14.89
C LYS A 214 25.99 60.13 16.21
N ALA A 215 25.52 59.36 17.19
CA ALA A 215 26.20 59.24 18.48
C ALA A 215 27.58 58.56 18.32
N ASN A 216 27.70 57.54 17.46
CA ASN A 216 28.99 56.89 17.15
C ASN A 216 29.96 57.91 16.57
N ILE A 217 29.52 58.61 15.52
CA ILE A 217 30.36 59.57 14.83
C ILE A 217 30.78 60.71 15.75
N LEU A 218 29.88 61.22 16.60
CA LEU A 218 30.22 62.23 17.61
C LEU A 218 31.27 61.70 18.61
N ASN A 219 31.14 60.45 19.05
CA ASN A 219 32.10 59.83 19.95
C ASN A 219 33.48 59.66 19.27
N ASN A 220 33.52 59.19 18.03
CA ASN A 220 34.74 59.07 17.23
C ASN A 220 35.41 60.44 17.02
N LEU A 221 34.64 61.48 16.70
CA LEU A 221 35.17 62.86 16.60
C LEU A 221 35.78 63.31 17.94
N GLY A 222 35.14 62.98 19.07
CA GLY A 222 35.67 63.24 20.41
C GLY A 222 36.99 62.51 20.67
N ASP A 223 37.08 61.22 20.33
CA ASP A 223 38.31 60.43 20.50
C ASP A 223 39.45 60.95 19.61
N ILE A 224 39.14 61.37 18.38
CA ILE A 224 40.12 62.01 17.49
C ILE A 224 40.69 63.29 18.10
N TYR A 225 39.85 64.16 18.66
CA TYR A 225 40.35 65.35 19.38
C TYR A 225 41.19 64.99 20.60
N ARG A 226 40.81 63.94 21.34
CA ARG A 226 41.59 63.44 22.48
C ARG A 226 42.98 62.96 22.04
N LYS A 227 43.05 62.17 20.97
CA LYS A 227 44.31 61.67 20.37
C LYS A 227 45.18 62.79 19.80
N LYS A 228 44.57 63.88 19.34
CA LYS A 228 45.25 65.13 18.93
C LYS A 228 45.67 66.02 20.12
N GLY A 229 45.29 65.69 21.35
CA GLY A 229 45.58 66.46 22.56
C GLY A 229 44.66 67.67 22.80
N ASN A 230 43.65 67.89 21.97
CA ASN A 230 42.66 68.95 22.19
C ASN A 230 41.51 68.44 23.08
N LEU A 231 41.80 68.37 24.38
CA LEU A 231 40.88 67.82 25.38
C LEU A 231 39.55 68.60 25.51
N PRO A 232 39.50 69.95 25.41
CA PRO A 232 38.23 70.67 25.44
C PRO A 232 37.26 70.25 24.32
N GLU A 233 37.74 70.13 23.08
CA GLU A 233 36.89 69.67 21.98
C GLU A 233 36.53 68.19 22.12
N ALA A 234 37.44 67.35 22.61
CA ALA A 234 37.15 65.96 22.90
C ALA A 234 35.94 65.82 23.84
N ILE A 235 35.98 66.53 24.98
CA ILE A 235 34.88 66.55 25.96
C ILE A 235 33.59 67.08 25.31
N ARG A 236 33.66 68.15 24.51
CA ARG A 236 32.47 68.75 23.86
C ARG A 236 31.78 67.78 22.90
N TYR A 237 32.54 67.03 22.10
CA TYR A 237 31.97 66.05 21.16
C TYR A 237 31.44 64.81 21.87
N THR A 238 32.19 64.27 22.82
CA THR A 238 31.74 63.10 23.60
C THR A 238 30.52 63.43 24.47
N GLN A 239 30.41 64.64 25.02
CA GLN A 239 29.22 65.06 25.78
C GLN A 239 27.97 65.14 24.88
N GLN A 240 28.11 65.60 23.63
CA GLN A 240 26.99 65.54 22.67
C GLN A 240 26.61 64.09 22.31
N ALA A 241 27.59 63.19 22.23
CA ALA A 241 27.32 61.77 22.03
C ALA A 241 26.56 61.18 23.22
N LEU A 242 26.95 61.53 24.45
CA LEU A 242 26.29 61.12 25.69
C LEU A 242 24.84 61.62 25.75
N GLU A 243 24.60 62.91 25.55
CA GLU A 243 23.26 63.52 25.55
C GLU A 243 22.33 62.86 24.51
N LEU A 244 22.89 62.54 23.34
CA LEU A 244 22.14 61.83 22.31
C LEU A 244 21.85 60.38 22.71
N ALA A 245 22.83 59.67 23.28
CA ALA A 245 22.68 58.31 23.77
C ALA A 245 21.59 58.20 24.86
N GLU A 246 21.53 59.18 25.77
CA GLU A 246 20.45 59.32 26.76
C GLU A 246 19.09 59.49 26.08
N LYS A 247 19.02 60.39 25.09
CA LYS A 247 17.78 60.67 24.35
C LYS A 247 17.23 59.45 23.61
N ILE A 248 18.09 58.65 22.99
CA ILE A 248 17.70 57.44 22.25
C ILE A 248 17.66 56.18 23.12
N LYS A 249 18.05 56.28 24.40
CA LYS A 249 18.10 55.18 25.37
C LYS A 249 18.99 54.01 24.92
N ASP A 250 20.17 54.32 24.41
CA ASP A 250 21.14 53.32 23.95
C ASP A 250 22.25 53.13 24.98
N TYR A 251 22.15 52.04 25.76
CA TYR A 251 23.06 51.75 26.86
C TYR A 251 24.50 51.47 26.43
N ASN A 252 24.72 50.90 25.23
CA ASN A 252 26.09 50.69 24.73
C ASN A 252 26.79 52.03 24.51
N ARG A 253 26.05 53.00 23.96
CA ARG A 253 26.59 54.33 23.67
C ARG A 253 26.77 55.17 24.93
N LEU A 254 25.91 54.96 25.92
CA LEU A 254 26.07 55.56 27.25
C LEU A 254 27.37 55.09 27.92
N GLU A 255 27.61 53.77 27.94
CA GLU A 255 28.87 53.19 28.44
C GLU A 255 30.08 53.80 27.73
N SER A 256 30.07 53.77 26.39
CA SER A 256 31.23 54.19 25.60
C SER A 256 31.52 55.69 25.74
N ALA A 257 30.49 56.53 25.73
CA ALA A 257 30.66 57.97 25.93
C ALA A 257 31.16 58.30 27.34
N HIS A 258 30.69 57.60 28.37
CA HIS A 258 31.21 57.77 29.73
C HIS A 258 32.68 57.34 29.85
N LYS A 259 33.06 56.22 29.23
CA LYS A 259 34.45 55.77 29.18
C LYS A 259 35.36 56.78 28.49
N ASP A 260 34.92 57.38 27.39
CA ASP A 260 35.73 58.36 26.67
C ASP A 260 35.80 59.72 27.38
N LEU A 261 34.73 60.14 28.07
CA LEU A 261 34.78 61.27 29.00
C LEU A 261 35.76 61.01 30.14
N SER A 262 35.74 59.81 30.73
CA SER A 262 36.69 59.42 31.77
C SER A 262 38.14 59.57 31.29
N LYS A 263 38.48 59.03 30.12
CA LYS A 263 39.81 59.18 29.50
C LYS A 263 40.15 60.65 29.23
N ALA A 264 39.22 61.45 28.73
CA ALA A 264 39.46 62.85 28.41
C ALA A 264 39.72 63.69 29.68
N TYR A 265 38.94 63.49 30.74
CA TYR A 265 39.15 64.16 32.03
C TYR A 265 40.41 63.69 32.75
N ALA A 266 40.77 62.41 32.64
CA ALA A 266 42.04 61.90 33.16
C ALA A 266 43.23 62.55 32.45
N ALA A 267 43.17 62.69 31.12
CA ALA A 267 44.18 63.40 30.34
C ALA A 267 44.26 64.90 30.69
N LEU A 268 43.15 65.50 31.15
CA LEU A 268 43.07 66.89 31.61
C LEU A 268 43.63 67.06 33.05
N GLY A 269 43.85 65.95 33.78
CA GLY A 269 44.25 65.94 35.19
C GLY A 269 43.09 66.10 36.18
N ASP A 270 41.83 66.12 35.71
CA ASP A 270 40.64 66.13 36.56
C ASP A 270 40.25 64.69 36.94
N PHE A 271 41.02 64.11 37.85
CA PHE A 271 40.83 62.73 38.29
C PHE A 271 39.50 62.50 39.01
N GLN A 272 38.90 63.54 39.60
CA GLN A 272 37.60 63.44 40.26
C GLN A 272 36.49 63.19 39.24
N LYS A 273 36.43 64.00 38.17
CA LYS A 273 35.47 63.76 37.09
C LYS A 273 35.78 62.47 36.33
N ALA A 274 37.06 62.19 36.09
CA ALA A 274 37.44 60.95 35.42
C ALA A 274 36.92 59.72 36.16
N HIS A 275 37.07 59.68 37.49
CA HIS A 275 36.56 58.61 38.33
C HIS A 275 35.03 58.54 38.32
N GLN A 276 34.34 59.69 38.40
CA GLN A 276 32.87 59.71 38.32
C GLN A 276 32.35 59.11 36.99
N TYR A 277 32.96 59.51 35.88
CA TYR A 277 32.58 58.97 34.57
C TYR A 277 32.95 57.50 34.40
N LEU A 278 34.02 57.04 35.04
CA LEU A 278 34.38 55.62 35.08
C LEU A 278 33.30 54.80 35.82
N LEU A 279 32.86 55.25 37.00
CA LEU A 279 31.80 54.58 37.76
C LEU A 279 30.48 54.49 36.97
N ASN A 280 30.12 55.56 36.25
CA ASN A 280 28.95 55.52 35.39
C ASN A 280 29.10 54.51 34.24
N ALA A 281 30.29 54.44 33.63
CA ALA A 281 30.57 53.45 32.59
C ALA A 281 30.46 52.02 33.14
N GLU A 282 31.00 51.76 34.34
CA GLU A 282 30.88 50.48 35.05
C GLU A 282 29.41 50.10 35.33
N GLU A 283 28.57 51.05 35.75
CA GLU A 283 27.13 50.80 35.96
C GLU A 283 26.42 50.37 34.66
N TYR A 284 26.73 51.03 33.54
CA TYR A 284 26.18 50.61 32.24
C TYR A 284 26.79 49.31 31.73
N GLU A 285 28.07 49.05 32.01
CA GLU A 285 28.72 47.78 31.68
C GLU A 285 28.04 46.61 32.41
N GLU A 286 27.78 46.74 33.72
CA GLU A 286 27.03 45.75 34.50
C GLU A 286 25.64 45.49 33.89
N LEU A 287 24.91 46.55 33.55
CA LEU A 287 23.61 46.43 32.89
C LEU A 287 23.69 45.70 31.53
N LEU A 288 24.71 46.01 30.74
CA LEU A 288 24.95 45.36 29.44
C LEU A 288 25.33 43.89 29.63
N GLN A 289 26.14 43.56 30.63
CA GLN A 289 26.48 42.17 30.97
C GLN A 289 25.24 41.38 31.41
N GLU A 290 24.34 41.97 32.19
CA GLU A 290 23.06 41.34 32.54
C GLU A 290 22.18 41.10 31.31
N GLN A 291 22.08 42.08 30.39
CA GLN A 291 21.37 41.91 29.12
C GLN A 291 22.01 40.84 28.24
N GLN A 292 23.33 40.78 28.19
CA GLN A 292 24.06 39.73 27.50
C GLN A 292 23.81 38.37 28.14
N ALA A 293 23.86 38.24 29.46
CA ALA A 293 23.56 37.00 30.17
C ALA A 293 22.12 36.53 29.91
N ALA A 294 21.15 37.44 29.93
CA ALA A 294 19.77 37.15 29.55
C ALA A 294 19.65 36.72 28.07
N SER A 295 20.38 37.37 27.17
CA SER A 295 20.47 36.99 25.76
C SER A 295 21.11 35.61 25.56
N GLN A 296 22.18 35.29 26.30
CA GLN A 296 22.82 33.97 26.27
C GLN A 296 21.88 32.89 26.81
N LEU A 297 21.14 33.16 27.89
CA LEU A 297 20.11 32.26 28.40
C LEU A 297 19.03 32.01 27.35
N LYS A 298 18.57 33.08 26.68
CA LYS A 298 17.60 32.98 25.58
C LYS A 298 18.14 32.15 24.43
N LYS A 299 19.40 32.36 24.02
CA LYS A 299 20.09 31.55 23.01
C LYS A 299 20.13 30.08 23.40
N LEU A 300 20.51 29.77 24.64
CA LEU A 300 20.55 28.41 25.14
C LEU A 300 19.16 27.75 25.16
N GLN A 301 18.13 28.51 25.56
CA GLN A 301 16.75 28.04 25.55
C GLN A 301 16.26 27.73 24.13
N ILE A 302 16.52 28.61 23.16
CA ILE A 302 16.19 28.39 21.74
C ILE A 302 16.89 27.13 21.20
N ILE A 303 18.17 26.95 21.50
CA ILE A 303 18.94 25.77 21.10
C ILE A 303 18.33 24.51 21.71
N TYR A 304 18.03 24.53 23.01
CA TYR A 304 17.41 23.42 23.73
C TYR A 304 16.03 23.05 23.13
N ASP A 305 15.16 24.03 22.92
CA ASP A 305 13.82 23.80 22.37
C ASP A 305 13.89 23.28 20.93
N THR A 306 14.86 23.74 20.14
CA THR A 306 15.14 23.23 18.79
C THR A 306 15.57 21.77 18.83
N GLN A 307 16.58 21.44 19.64
CA GLN A 307 17.07 20.05 19.80
C GLN A 307 15.97 19.11 20.29
N LYS A 308 15.14 19.57 21.24
CA LYS A 308 14.00 18.80 21.75
C LYS A 308 12.99 18.49 20.64
N LYS A 309 12.66 19.46 19.79
CA LYS A 309 11.74 19.26 18.67
C LYS A 309 12.34 18.33 17.61
N GLU A 310 13.61 18.49 17.28
CA GLU A 310 14.30 17.59 16.34
C GLU A 310 14.30 16.14 16.83
N ALA A 311 14.59 15.90 18.13
CA ALA A 311 14.52 14.57 18.72
C ALA A 311 13.11 13.98 18.65
N GLN A 312 12.06 14.79 18.87
CA GLN A 312 10.67 14.37 18.71
C GLN A 312 10.33 13.98 17.27
N ILE A 313 10.80 14.76 16.29
CA ILE A 313 10.60 14.48 14.86
C ILE A 313 11.31 13.17 14.49
N GLN A 314 12.56 12.97 14.91
CA GLN A 314 13.31 11.73 14.67
C GLN A 314 12.58 10.50 15.23
N LEU A 315 12.06 10.60 16.45
CA LEU A 315 11.26 9.52 17.05
C LEU A 315 9.99 9.23 16.23
N LEU A 316 9.29 10.27 15.79
CA LEU A 316 8.08 10.13 14.97
C LEU A 316 8.39 9.51 13.60
N GLU A 317 9.51 9.88 12.98
CA GLU A 317 9.98 9.28 11.74
C GLU A 317 10.30 7.79 11.91
N GLU A 318 10.98 7.40 12.99
CA GLU A 318 11.23 5.99 13.29
C GLU A 318 9.93 5.21 13.49
N GLN A 319 8.98 5.77 14.25
CA GLN A 319 7.65 5.18 14.43
C GLN A 319 6.91 5.02 13.09
N ASN A 320 6.95 6.04 12.23
CA ASN A 320 6.33 5.99 10.91
C ASN A 320 7.01 4.93 10.01
N ARG A 321 8.34 4.80 10.05
CA ARG A 321 9.08 3.76 9.32
C ARG A 321 8.69 2.36 9.80
N LEU A 322 8.58 2.15 11.12
CA LEU A 322 8.13 0.88 11.72
C LEU A 322 6.69 0.56 11.30
N ASN A 323 5.79 1.53 11.35
CA ASN A 323 4.39 1.37 10.93
C ASN A 323 4.29 1.00 9.45
N ALA A 324 5.05 1.66 8.57
CA ALA A 324 5.10 1.32 7.15
C ALA A 324 5.65 -0.09 6.91
N ALA A 325 6.68 -0.52 7.65
CA ALA A 325 7.20 -1.88 7.58
C ALA A 325 6.17 -2.92 8.04
N ASN A 326 5.47 -2.65 9.15
CA ASN A 326 4.40 -3.51 9.66
C ASN A 326 3.24 -3.64 8.66
N GLN A 327 2.83 -2.53 8.02
CA GLN A 327 1.81 -2.55 6.97
C GLN A 327 2.23 -3.43 5.78
N ARG A 328 3.48 -3.32 5.32
CA ARG A 328 4.01 -4.19 4.25
C ARG A 328 3.96 -5.66 4.63
N LEU A 329 4.34 -5.98 5.88
CA LEU A 329 4.32 -7.35 6.39
C LEU A 329 2.90 -7.90 6.48
N LEU A 330 1.93 -7.08 6.91
CA LEU A 330 0.51 -7.42 6.91
C LEU A 330 -0.02 -7.71 5.50
N TYR A 331 0.33 -6.89 4.51
CA TYR A 331 -0.07 -7.14 3.11
C TYR A 331 0.52 -8.44 2.56
N LEU A 332 1.78 -8.74 2.88
CA LEU A 332 2.41 -10.01 2.52
C LEU A 332 1.71 -11.21 3.18
N ALA A 333 1.38 -11.10 4.47
CA ALA A 333 0.65 -12.13 5.19
C ALA A 333 -0.77 -12.36 4.62
N LEU A 334 -1.50 -11.29 4.30
CA LEU A 334 -2.80 -11.35 3.64
C LEU A 334 -2.71 -11.99 2.26
N ALA A 335 -1.70 -11.63 1.46
CA ALA A 335 -1.46 -12.24 0.16
C ALA A 335 -1.14 -13.74 0.28
N LEU A 336 -0.37 -14.14 1.28
CA LEU A 336 -0.07 -15.55 1.57
C LEU A 336 -1.34 -16.33 1.95
N VAL A 337 -2.17 -15.78 2.84
CA VAL A 337 -3.45 -16.39 3.23
C VAL A 337 -4.38 -16.51 2.02
N ALA A 338 -4.48 -15.47 1.19
CA ALA A 338 -5.28 -15.50 -0.04
C ALA A 338 -4.77 -16.57 -1.02
N ALA A 339 -3.44 -16.72 -1.16
CA ALA A 339 -2.85 -17.77 -1.99
C ALA A 339 -3.17 -19.17 -1.45
N ILE A 340 -3.08 -19.39 -0.14
CA ILE A 340 -3.44 -20.66 0.50
C ILE A 340 -4.92 -20.96 0.28
N LEU A 341 -5.81 -19.98 0.48
CA LEU A 341 -7.24 -20.14 0.23
C LEU A 341 -7.53 -20.45 -1.24
N ALA A 342 -6.85 -19.79 -2.18
CA ALA A 342 -6.98 -20.07 -3.60
C ALA A 342 -6.53 -21.50 -3.95
N ILE A 343 -5.43 -21.98 -3.34
CA ILE A 343 -4.95 -23.36 -3.50
C ILE A 343 -5.98 -24.35 -2.95
N VAL A 344 -6.47 -24.15 -1.72
CA VAL A 344 -7.49 -25.01 -1.11
C VAL A 344 -8.78 -25.02 -1.93
N TYR A 345 -9.22 -23.85 -2.39
CA TYR A 345 -10.37 -23.70 -3.27
C TYR A 345 -10.16 -24.50 -4.56
N TYR A 346 -9.02 -24.33 -5.23
CA TYR A 346 -8.67 -25.07 -6.44
C TYR A 346 -8.71 -26.60 -6.24
N PHE A 347 -8.10 -27.11 -5.17
CA PHE A 347 -8.11 -28.54 -4.87
C PHE A 347 -9.51 -29.07 -4.52
N SER A 348 -10.29 -28.32 -3.74
CA SER A 348 -11.66 -28.71 -3.38
C SER A 348 -12.58 -28.72 -4.60
N TRP A 349 -12.43 -27.74 -5.51
CA TRP A 349 -13.13 -27.67 -6.78
C TRP A 349 -12.73 -28.83 -7.70
N LYS A 350 -11.43 -29.10 -7.85
CA LYS A 350 -10.92 -30.24 -8.64
C LYS A 350 -11.49 -31.56 -8.12
N LYS A 351 -11.40 -31.82 -6.81
CA LYS A 351 -11.95 -33.03 -6.18
C LYS A 351 -13.47 -33.14 -6.31
N ARG A 352 -14.19 -32.02 -6.26
CA ARG A 352 -15.65 -32.00 -6.50
C ARG A 352 -15.95 -32.36 -7.96
N ARG A 353 -15.17 -31.84 -8.91
CA ARG A 353 -15.30 -32.13 -10.34
C ARG A 353 -15.01 -33.60 -10.66
N GLU A 354 -13.99 -34.18 -10.04
CA GLU A 354 -13.68 -35.62 -10.17
C GLU A 354 -14.82 -36.49 -9.63
N ARG A 355 -15.36 -36.17 -8.43
CA ARG A 355 -16.53 -36.88 -7.88
C ARG A 355 -17.77 -36.78 -8.76
N TRP A 356 -18.03 -35.61 -9.34
CA TRP A 356 -19.12 -35.43 -10.30
C TRP A 356 -18.98 -36.37 -11.51
N ARG A 357 -17.77 -36.49 -12.07
CA ARG A 357 -17.50 -37.42 -13.19
C ARG A 357 -17.69 -38.87 -12.79
N ILE A 358 -17.25 -39.27 -11.60
CA ILE A 358 -17.42 -40.64 -11.10
C ILE A 358 -18.91 -40.96 -10.92
N ASN A 359 -19.67 -40.10 -10.25
CA ASN A 359 -21.10 -40.30 -10.05
C ASN A 359 -21.87 -40.38 -11.38
N GLU A 360 -21.48 -39.57 -12.37
CA GLU A 360 -22.08 -39.62 -13.70
C GLU A 360 -21.78 -40.97 -14.39
N LEU A 361 -20.54 -41.46 -14.30
CA LEU A 361 -20.16 -42.77 -14.84
C LEU A 361 -20.91 -43.90 -14.13
N GLU A 362 -21.01 -43.88 -12.80
CA GLU A 362 -21.77 -44.85 -12.02
C GLU A 362 -23.25 -44.88 -12.41
N GLN A 363 -23.87 -43.70 -12.58
CA GLN A 363 -25.26 -43.61 -13.05
C GLN A 363 -25.44 -44.21 -14.44
N ARG A 364 -24.51 -43.94 -15.37
CA ARG A 364 -24.56 -44.53 -16.71
C ARG A 364 -24.41 -46.06 -16.67
N THR A 365 -23.50 -46.58 -15.85
CA THR A 365 -23.34 -48.03 -15.70
C THR A 365 -24.56 -48.68 -15.08
N LEU A 366 -25.17 -48.06 -14.07
CA LEU A 366 -26.38 -48.56 -13.43
C LEU A 366 -27.57 -48.57 -14.40
N ALA A 367 -27.74 -47.50 -15.18
CA ALA A 367 -28.78 -47.41 -16.19
C ALA A 367 -28.64 -48.51 -17.25
N ALA A 368 -27.41 -48.74 -17.75
CA ALA A 368 -27.12 -49.81 -18.70
C ALA A 368 -27.38 -51.21 -18.11
N GLU A 369 -27.08 -51.43 -16.83
CA GLU A 369 -27.34 -52.72 -16.17
C GLU A 369 -28.85 -52.97 -15.99
N LEU A 370 -29.61 -51.94 -15.61
CA LEU A 370 -31.07 -52.01 -15.50
C LEU A 370 -31.73 -52.29 -16.86
N GLU A 371 -31.27 -51.63 -17.92
CA GLU A 371 -31.74 -51.88 -19.28
C GLU A 371 -31.46 -53.32 -19.73
N LYS A 372 -30.25 -53.83 -19.47
CA LYS A 372 -29.90 -55.23 -19.74
C LYS A 372 -30.83 -56.21 -19.02
N LYS A 373 -31.09 -56.00 -17.72
CA LYS A 373 -32.00 -56.86 -16.93
C LYS A 373 -33.44 -56.81 -17.44
N ALA A 374 -33.93 -55.65 -17.85
CA ALA A 374 -35.28 -55.50 -18.39
C ALA A 374 -35.46 -56.27 -19.72
N ILE A 375 -34.44 -56.27 -20.57
CA ILE A 375 -34.45 -57.06 -21.83
C ILE A 375 -34.47 -58.57 -21.52
N GLU A 376 -33.67 -59.01 -20.55
CA GLU A 376 -33.60 -60.42 -20.14
C GLU A 376 -34.94 -60.93 -19.57
N GLU A 377 -35.59 -60.15 -18.72
CA GLU A 377 -36.90 -60.48 -18.16
C GLU A 377 -37.98 -60.62 -19.25
N LYS A 378 -37.98 -59.73 -20.24
CA LYS A 378 -38.93 -59.76 -21.35
C LYS A 378 -38.78 -61.04 -22.19
N ASN A 379 -37.55 -61.48 -22.45
CA ASN A 379 -37.29 -62.70 -23.20
C ASN A 379 -37.79 -63.95 -22.46
N LEU A 380 -37.55 -64.03 -21.15
CA LEU A 380 -38.01 -65.16 -20.31
C LEU A 380 -39.55 -65.26 -20.27
N GLN A 381 -40.25 -64.13 -20.20
CA GLN A 381 -41.72 -64.13 -20.22
C GLN A 381 -42.30 -64.66 -21.54
N GLN A 382 -41.67 -64.33 -22.67
CA GLN A 382 -42.10 -64.79 -23.99
C GLN A 382 -41.97 -66.31 -24.13
N GLU A 383 -40.90 -66.90 -23.59
CA GLU A 383 -40.68 -68.35 -23.62
C GLU A 383 -41.75 -69.12 -22.83
N ILE A 384 -42.12 -68.62 -21.65
CA ILE A 384 -43.15 -69.23 -20.79
C ILE A 384 -44.53 -69.20 -21.48
N GLN A 385 -44.86 -68.10 -22.15
CA GLN A 385 -46.14 -67.97 -22.87
C GLN A 385 -46.28 -69.01 -23.98
N LEU A 386 -45.23 -69.23 -24.78
CA LEU A 386 -45.23 -70.21 -25.86
C LEU A 386 -45.43 -71.66 -25.34
N LYS A 387 -44.74 -72.01 -24.25
CA LYS A 387 -44.90 -73.32 -23.60
C LYS A 387 -46.33 -73.55 -23.09
N THR A 388 -46.91 -72.54 -22.45
CA THR A 388 -48.26 -72.63 -21.87
C THR A 388 -49.35 -72.78 -22.95
N ALA A 389 -49.19 -72.10 -24.08
CA ALA A 389 -50.14 -72.17 -25.20
C ALA A 389 -50.19 -73.57 -25.84
N SER A 390 -49.03 -74.21 -26.06
CA SER A 390 -48.94 -75.55 -26.67
C SER A 390 -49.58 -76.64 -25.79
N LEU A 391 -49.28 -76.63 -24.49
CA LEU A 391 -49.80 -77.61 -23.53
C LEU A 391 -51.31 -77.47 -23.31
N SER A 392 -51.81 -76.24 -23.19
CA SER A 392 -53.24 -75.99 -22.93
C SER A 392 -54.14 -76.53 -24.05
N ARG A 393 -53.70 -76.43 -25.30
CA ARG A 393 -54.48 -76.88 -26.47
C ARG A 393 -54.49 -78.39 -26.60
N TYR A 394 -53.38 -79.06 -26.26
CA TYR A 394 -53.32 -80.52 -26.17
C TYR A 394 -54.21 -81.07 -25.04
N SER A 395 -54.21 -80.43 -23.86
CA SER A 395 -55.09 -80.80 -22.75
C SER A 395 -56.58 -80.65 -23.10
N LEU A 396 -56.95 -79.61 -23.86
CA LEU A 396 -58.33 -79.42 -24.35
C LEU A 396 -58.79 -80.58 -25.23
N HIS A 397 -57.91 -81.07 -26.11
CA HIS A 397 -58.18 -82.20 -27.00
C HIS A 397 -58.38 -83.51 -26.23
N ILE A 398 -57.55 -83.79 -25.21
CA ILE A 398 -57.73 -84.95 -24.32
C ILE A 398 -59.06 -84.88 -23.56
N ALA A 399 -59.43 -83.70 -23.06
CA ALA A 399 -60.67 -83.51 -22.33
C ALA A 399 -61.91 -83.79 -23.22
N GLN A 400 -61.88 -83.36 -24.49
CA GLN A 400 -62.94 -83.68 -25.46
C GLN A 400 -63.08 -85.19 -25.69
N LYS A 401 -61.97 -85.92 -25.82
CA LYS A 401 -61.97 -87.37 -26.01
C LYS A 401 -62.47 -88.15 -24.79
N ASN A 402 -62.09 -87.73 -23.58
CA ASN A 402 -62.60 -88.34 -22.36
C ASN A 402 -64.12 -88.12 -22.20
N LYS A 403 -64.62 -86.93 -22.57
CA LYS A 403 -66.06 -86.65 -22.58
C LYS A 403 -66.79 -87.57 -23.56
N MET A 404 -66.23 -87.79 -24.75
CA MET A 404 -66.79 -88.71 -25.73
C MET A 404 -66.82 -90.16 -25.26
N LEU A 405 -65.74 -90.67 -24.62
CA LEU A 405 -65.71 -92.01 -24.04
C LEU A 405 -66.76 -92.19 -22.93
N LEU A 406 -66.99 -91.14 -22.15
CA LEU A 406 -68.06 -91.08 -21.16
C LEU A 406 -69.45 -91.18 -21.81
N ASP A 407 -69.70 -90.42 -22.88
CA ASP A 407 -70.95 -90.45 -23.64
C ASP A 407 -71.20 -91.83 -24.29
N LEU A 408 -70.13 -92.48 -24.77
CA LEU A 408 -70.16 -93.83 -25.32
C LEU A 408 -70.51 -94.89 -24.26
N SER A 409 -69.89 -94.80 -23.08
CA SER A 409 -70.18 -95.64 -21.91
C SER A 409 -71.62 -95.47 -21.43
N GLU A 410 -72.13 -94.23 -21.41
CA GLU A 410 -73.53 -93.97 -21.08
C GLU A 410 -74.50 -94.61 -22.09
N THR A 411 -74.17 -94.54 -23.37
CA THR A 411 -75.01 -95.09 -24.44
C THR A 411 -75.06 -96.62 -24.36
N LEU A 412 -73.92 -97.27 -24.10
CA LEU A 412 -73.86 -98.72 -23.82
C LEU A 412 -74.67 -99.12 -22.58
N LYS A 413 -74.60 -98.34 -21.48
CA LYS A 413 -75.40 -98.58 -20.27
C LYS A 413 -76.91 -98.44 -20.51
N LYS A 414 -77.32 -97.48 -21.36
CA LYS A 414 -78.73 -97.28 -21.73
C LYS A 414 -79.26 -98.45 -22.58
N MET A 415 -78.43 -99.05 -23.43
CA MET A 415 -78.77 -100.24 -24.22
C MET A 415 -78.93 -101.50 -23.34
N ALA A 416 -78.09 -101.69 -22.33
CA ALA A 416 -78.14 -102.87 -21.45
C ALA A 416 -79.42 -102.97 -20.57
N ARG A 417 -80.21 -101.89 -20.43
CA ARG A 417 -81.34 -101.83 -19.51
C ARG A 417 -82.74 -101.94 -20.15
N ARG A 418 -82.88 -101.92 -21.48
CA ARG A 418 -84.20 -101.94 -22.14
C ARG A 418 -84.48 -103.25 -22.89
N LYS A 419 -85.52 -103.98 -22.47
CA LYS A 419 -86.08 -105.15 -23.19
C LYS A 419 -87.00 -104.68 -24.31
N GLY A 420 -86.75 -105.15 -25.55
CA GLY A 420 -87.59 -104.87 -26.73
C GLY A 420 -87.01 -103.89 -27.76
N LEU A 421 -85.69 -103.66 -27.77
CA LEU A 421 -85.00 -102.91 -28.82
C LEU A 421 -84.24 -103.85 -29.76
N ASP A 422 -84.26 -103.54 -31.06
CA ASP A 422 -83.44 -104.21 -32.08
C ASP A 422 -81.95 -103.93 -31.80
N PHE A 423 -81.32 -104.88 -31.11
CA PHE A 423 -79.92 -104.79 -30.73
C PHE A 423 -78.99 -104.67 -31.94
N SER A 424 -79.37 -105.22 -33.09
CA SER A 424 -78.52 -105.30 -34.29
C SER A 424 -78.27 -103.92 -34.91
N ALA A 425 -79.31 -103.12 -35.11
CA ALA A 425 -79.20 -101.80 -35.75
C ALA A 425 -78.35 -100.83 -34.92
N LYS A 426 -78.54 -100.83 -33.59
CA LYS A 426 -77.88 -99.88 -32.68
C LYS A 426 -76.47 -100.29 -32.27
N THR A 427 -76.18 -101.59 -32.18
CA THR A 427 -74.78 -102.05 -32.05
C THR A 427 -74.00 -101.81 -33.34
N THR A 428 -74.64 -101.88 -34.50
CA THR A 428 -74.00 -101.51 -35.78
C THR A 428 -73.75 -100.01 -35.87
N GLU A 429 -74.66 -99.16 -35.39
CA GLU A 429 -74.47 -97.70 -35.29
C GLU A 429 -73.34 -97.33 -34.32
N LEU A 430 -73.31 -97.93 -33.13
CA LEU A 430 -72.21 -97.74 -32.17
C LEU A 430 -70.88 -98.27 -32.71
N ALA A 431 -70.88 -99.42 -33.38
CA ALA A 431 -69.69 -99.96 -34.04
C ALA A 431 -69.24 -99.06 -35.20
N ARG A 432 -70.15 -98.37 -35.89
CA ARG A 432 -69.82 -97.38 -36.92
C ARG A 432 -69.25 -96.10 -36.34
N GLU A 433 -69.79 -95.58 -35.23
CA GLU A 433 -69.22 -94.44 -34.51
C GLU A 433 -67.85 -94.76 -33.91
N ILE A 434 -67.70 -95.96 -33.33
CA ILE A 434 -66.42 -96.45 -32.83
C ILE A 434 -65.42 -96.66 -33.97
N ALA A 435 -65.84 -97.22 -35.11
CA ALA A 435 -64.97 -97.41 -36.27
C ALA A 435 -64.59 -96.09 -36.94
N ALA A 436 -65.52 -95.13 -37.07
CA ALA A 436 -65.24 -93.80 -37.61
C ALA A 436 -64.22 -93.03 -36.75
N ASN A 437 -64.23 -93.24 -35.41
CA ASN A 437 -63.27 -92.61 -34.49
C ASN A 437 -62.03 -93.45 -34.18
N LEU A 438 -61.99 -94.74 -34.53
CA LEU A 438 -60.78 -95.59 -34.48
C LEU A 438 -59.96 -95.51 -35.76
N HIS A 439 -60.52 -94.99 -36.85
CA HIS A 439 -59.83 -94.80 -38.13
C HIS A 439 -59.16 -93.44 -38.31
N GLU A 440 -58.94 -92.69 -37.23
CA GLU A 440 -58.00 -91.57 -37.22
C GLU A 440 -56.64 -92.03 -36.68
N GLU A 441 -55.83 -92.64 -37.56
CA GLU A 441 -54.36 -92.55 -37.45
C GLU A 441 -53.85 -91.11 -37.69
N SER A 442 -54.77 -90.16 -37.95
CA SER A 442 -54.56 -88.72 -38.17
C SER A 442 -54.19 -87.91 -36.91
N GLU A 443 -54.39 -88.44 -35.68
CA GLU A 443 -54.11 -87.69 -34.44
C GLU A 443 -52.65 -87.20 -34.34
N TRP A 444 -51.73 -87.97 -34.91
CA TRP A 444 -50.33 -87.58 -34.96
C TRP A 444 -50.02 -86.62 -36.10
N GLU A 445 -50.69 -86.75 -37.24
CA GLU A 445 -50.47 -85.89 -38.40
C GLU A 445 -50.95 -84.47 -38.15
N GLU A 446 -52.09 -84.30 -37.47
CA GLU A 446 -52.59 -82.98 -37.08
C GLU A 446 -51.69 -82.32 -36.02
N PHE A 447 -51.23 -83.08 -35.01
CA PHE A 447 -50.27 -82.60 -34.02
C PHE A 447 -48.94 -82.18 -34.65
N ILE A 448 -48.44 -82.95 -35.63
CA ILE A 448 -47.23 -82.59 -36.39
C ILE A 448 -47.46 -81.35 -37.25
N SER A 449 -48.63 -81.20 -37.87
CA SER A 449 -48.96 -79.99 -38.63
C SER A 449 -48.90 -78.75 -37.74
N TYR A 450 -49.52 -78.76 -36.56
CA TYR A 450 -49.46 -77.63 -35.62
C TYR A 450 -48.07 -77.41 -35.02
N PHE A 451 -47.35 -78.49 -34.71
CA PHE A 451 -45.99 -78.39 -34.23
C PHE A 451 -45.08 -77.74 -35.28
N ASN A 452 -45.24 -78.07 -36.56
CA ASN A 452 -44.52 -77.44 -37.65
C ASN A 452 -44.95 -75.97 -37.89
N GLU A 453 -46.17 -75.55 -37.57
CA GLU A 453 -46.54 -74.12 -37.62
C GLU A 453 -45.79 -73.30 -36.55
N ILE A 454 -45.56 -73.86 -35.36
CA ILE A 454 -44.92 -73.18 -34.24
C ILE A 454 -43.38 -73.30 -34.32
N HIS A 455 -42.89 -74.43 -34.83
CA HIS A 455 -41.47 -74.76 -34.99
C HIS A 455 -41.16 -75.14 -36.45
N PRO A 456 -41.28 -74.21 -37.41
CA PRO A 456 -41.22 -74.49 -38.85
C PRO A 456 -39.88 -75.08 -39.30
N GLU A 457 -38.80 -74.74 -38.61
CA GLU A 457 -37.46 -75.20 -38.95
C GLU A 457 -37.03 -76.46 -38.21
N PHE A 458 -37.73 -76.88 -37.15
CA PHE A 458 -37.28 -77.99 -36.30
C PHE A 458 -37.15 -79.30 -37.07
N THR A 459 -38.17 -79.66 -37.85
CA THR A 459 -38.16 -80.91 -38.63
C THR A 459 -37.13 -80.86 -39.75
N GLN A 460 -36.91 -79.70 -40.38
CA GLN A 460 -35.88 -79.50 -41.40
C GLN A 460 -34.47 -79.63 -40.82
N GLN A 461 -34.18 -78.93 -39.72
CA GLN A 461 -32.88 -78.96 -39.05
C GLN A 461 -32.59 -80.37 -38.49
N LEU A 462 -33.57 -81.00 -37.85
CA LEU A 462 -33.43 -82.36 -37.31
C LEU A 462 -33.14 -83.39 -38.41
N THR A 463 -33.81 -83.29 -39.57
CA THR A 463 -33.58 -84.21 -40.70
C THR A 463 -32.24 -83.95 -41.37
N ALA A 464 -31.80 -82.70 -41.48
CA ALA A 464 -30.50 -82.34 -42.05
C ALA A 464 -29.31 -82.82 -41.18
N LEU A 465 -29.50 -82.86 -39.87
CA LEU A 465 -28.47 -83.27 -38.91
C LEU A 465 -28.44 -84.79 -38.66
N ALA A 466 -29.50 -85.52 -38.99
CA ALA A 466 -29.59 -86.95 -38.76
C ALA A 466 -28.80 -87.74 -39.86
N PRO A 467 -27.72 -88.47 -39.51
CA PRO A 467 -26.95 -89.28 -40.47
C PRO A 467 -27.73 -90.47 -41.06
N GLU A 468 -28.78 -90.93 -40.38
CA GLU A 468 -29.70 -91.97 -40.86
C GLU A 468 -31.14 -91.43 -40.88
N PRO A 469 -31.98 -91.84 -41.86
CA PRO A 469 -33.37 -91.41 -41.91
C PRO A 469 -34.12 -91.87 -40.66
N LEU A 470 -34.71 -90.91 -39.94
CA LEU A 470 -35.52 -91.17 -38.76
C LEU A 470 -36.83 -91.83 -39.15
N THR A 471 -37.20 -92.88 -38.43
CA THR A 471 -38.52 -93.50 -38.60
C THR A 471 -39.62 -92.55 -38.11
N PRO A 472 -40.87 -92.68 -38.60
CA PRO A 472 -41.98 -91.87 -38.13
C PRO A 472 -42.11 -91.89 -36.60
N ALA A 473 -41.95 -93.06 -35.96
CA ALA A 473 -41.97 -93.24 -34.50
C ALA A 473 -40.87 -92.46 -33.77
N GLU A 474 -39.66 -92.42 -34.33
CA GLU A 474 -38.53 -91.67 -33.78
C GLU A 474 -38.75 -90.16 -33.92
N LEU A 475 -39.28 -89.71 -35.06
CA LEU A 475 -39.69 -88.32 -35.25
C LEU A 475 -40.77 -87.92 -34.23
N ARG A 476 -41.73 -88.82 -33.94
CA ARG A 476 -42.75 -88.56 -32.91
C ARG A 476 -42.12 -88.29 -31.56
N LEU A 477 -41.16 -89.14 -31.20
CA LEU A 477 -40.43 -89.02 -29.96
C LEU A 477 -39.60 -87.73 -29.91
N CYS A 478 -38.93 -87.34 -30.99
CA CYS A 478 -38.18 -86.07 -31.06
C CYS A 478 -39.08 -84.86 -30.78
N VAL A 479 -40.26 -84.82 -31.39
CA VAL A 479 -41.20 -83.71 -31.19
C VAL A 479 -41.69 -83.64 -29.74
N LEU A 480 -42.03 -84.78 -29.13
CA LEU A 480 -42.46 -84.80 -27.72
C LEU A 480 -41.32 -84.42 -26.76
N LEU A 481 -40.08 -84.79 -27.09
CA LEU A 481 -38.90 -84.38 -26.33
C LEU A 481 -38.58 -82.89 -26.52
N ARG A 482 -38.83 -82.32 -27.71
CA ARG A 482 -38.70 -80.88 -27.98
C ARG A 482 -39.67 -80.04 -27.16
N LEU A 483 -40.84 -80.59 -26.87
CA LEU A 483 -41.79 -80.00 -25.94
C LEU A 483 -41.39 -80.19 -24.46
N ASN A 484 -40.20 -80.72 -24.21
CA ASN A 484 -39.63 -81.01 -22.89
C ASN A 484 -40.52 -81.90 -22.02
N LEU A 485 -41.27 -82.81 -22.64
CA LEU A 485 -42.13 -83.73 -21.91
C LEU A 485 -41.29 -84.79 -21.18
N SER A 486 -41.69 -85.10 -19.95
CA SER A 486 -41.06 -86.16 -19.18
C SER A 486 -41.31 -87.53 -19.81
N SER A 487 -40.42 -88.50 -19.57
CA SER A 487 -40.60 -89.86 -20.08
C SER A 487 -41.93 -90.50 -19.66
N LYS A 488 -42.49 -90.08 -18.52
CA LYS A 488 -43.80 -90.55 -18.02
C LYS A 488 -44.96 -89.97 -18.83
N GLU A 489 -44.89 -88.68 -19.18
CA GLU A 489 -45.88 -88.01 -20.02
C GLU A 489 -45.84 -88.54 -21.45
N ILE A 490 -44.63 -88.66 -22.03
CA ILE A 490 -44.44 -89.23 -23.37
C ILE A 490 -45.00 -90.65 -23.44
N ALA A 491 -44.79 -91.46 -22.40
CA ALA A 491 -45.30 -92.83 -22.33
C ALA A 491 -46.82 -92.86 -22.32
N SER A 492 -47.44 -91.95 -21.56
CA SER A 492 -48.90 -91.78 -21.55
C SER A 492 -49.44 -91.36 -22.92
N ILE A 493 -48.75 -90.44 -23.60
CA ILE A 493 -49.16 -89.92 -24.92
C ILE A 493 -49.06 -91.00 -25.99
N LEU A 494 -47.93 -91.70 -26.04
CA LEU A 494 -47.67 -92.74 -27.04
C LEU A 494 -48.32 -94.09 -26.69
N ARG A 495 -49.01 -94.19 -25.55
CA ARG A 495 -49.66 -95.41 -25.01
C ARG A 495 -48.70 -96.60 -24.93
N ILE A 496 -47.46 -96.33 -24.54
CA ILE A 496 -46.41 -97.32 -24.31
C ILE A 496 -45.92 -97.23 -22.86
N THR A 497 -45.12 -98.20 -22.40
CA THR A 497 -44.56 -98.13 -21.05
C THR A 497 -43.47 -97.04 -20.97
N PRO A 498 -43.28 -96.39 -19.80
CA PRO A 498 -42.17 -95.46 -19.56
C PRO A 498 -40.80 -96.04 -19.90
N ASP A 499 -40.63 -97.35 -19.70
CA ASP A 499 -39.41 -98.07 -20.08
C ASP A 499 -39.22 -98.13 -21.60
N SER A 500 -40.27 -98.34 -22.38
CA SER A 500 -40.18 -98.28 -23.84
C SER A 500 -39.75 -96.91 -24.33
N VAL A 501 -40.23 -95.82 -23.70
CA VAL A 501 -39.77 -94.45 -24.01
C VAL A 501 -38.30 -94.26 -23.68
N ARG A 502 -37.85 -94.75 -22.51
CA ARG A 502 -36.45 -94.69 -22.11
C ARG A 502 -35.53 -95.41 -23.09
N VAL A 503 -35.91 -96.61 -23.53
CA VAL A 503 -35.18 -97.38 -24.55
C VAL A 503 -35.17 -96.65 -25.89
N ALA A 504 -36.30 -96.08 -26.31
CA ALA A 504 -36.40 -95.33 -27.55
C ALA A 504 -35.53 -94.05 -27.52
N ARG A 505 -35.48 -93.33 -26.39
CA ARG A 505 -34.58 -92.17 -26.18
C ARG A 505 -33.11 -92.57 -26.30
N TYR A 506 -32.73 -93.70 -25.70
CA TYR A 506 -31.36 -94.19 -25.81
C TYR A 506 -30.97 -94.54 -27.25
N ARG A 507 -31.88 -95.18 -28.02
CA ARG A 507 -31.67 -95.48 -29.43
C ARG A 507 -31.57 -94.22 -30.28
N LEU A 508 -32.47 -93.26 -30.04
CA LEU A 508 -32.51 -91.99 -30.73
C LEU A 508 -31.23 -91.16 -30.48
N ARG A 509 -30.72 -91.15 -29.25
CA ARG A 509 -29.46 -90.47 -28.92
C ARG A 509 -28.28 -90.98 -29.73
N LYS A 510 -28.23 -92.28 -30.03
CA LYS A 510 -27.15 -92.86 -30.85
C LYS A 510 -27.23 -92.49 -32.33
N LYS A 511 -28.41 -92.11 -32.81
CA LYS A 511 -28.66 -91.76 -34.22
C LYS A 511 -28.45 -90.27 -34.51
N LEU A 512 -28.41 -89.41 -33.49
CA LEU A 512 -28.22 -87.98 -33.65
C LEU A 512 -26.78 -87.59 -33.27
N PRO A 513 -26.20 -86.53 -33.85
CA PRO A 513 -24.82 -86.12 -33.65
C PRO A 513 -24.62 -85.40 -32.30
N ILE A 514 -24.92 -86.08 -31.20
CA ILE A 514 -24.94 -85.51 -29.84
C ILE A 514 -23.61 -85.80 -29.15
N GLY A 515 -22.99 -84.77 -28.57
CA GLY A 515 -21.73 -84.89 -27.82
C GLY A 515 -21.85 -85.79 -26.58
N SER A 516 -20.73 -86.39 -26.15
CA SER A 516 -20.71 -87.31 -24.99
C SER A 516 -21.20 -86.68 -23.68
N GLY A 517 -21.12 -85.35 -23.55
CA GLY A 517 -21.60 -84.58 -22.38
C GLY A 517 -22.97 -83.90 -22.52
N GLU A 518 -23.60 -83.98 -23.70
CA GLU A 518 -24.85 -83.26 -23.97
C GLU A 518 -26.08 -84.17 -23.82
N GLU A 519 -27.11 -83.69 -23.12
CA GLU A 519 -28.35 -84.43 -22.97
C GLU A 519 -29.22 -84.34 -24.22
N LEU A 520 -29.83 -85.46 -24.62
CA LEU A 520 -30.69 -85.55 -25.80
C LEU A 520 -31.80 -84.49 -25.81
N VAL A 521 -32.39 -84.17 -24.66
CA VAL A 521 -33.46 -83.17 -24.58
C VAL A 521 -32.90 -81.77 -24.79
N ASN A 522 -31.75 -81.43 -24.20
CA ASN A 522 -31.14 -80.11 -24.37
C ASN A 522 -30.67 -79.89 -25.81
N PHE A 523 -30.10 -80.93 -26.44
CA PHE A 523 -29.75 -80.91 -27.86
C PHE A 523 -30.99 -80.64 -28.72
N LEU A 524 -32.08 -81.39 -28.51
CA LEU A 524 -33.32 -81.18 -29.25
C LEU A 524 -33.92 -79.80 -28.94
N LEU A 525 -33.82 -79.30 -27.71
CA LEU A 525 -34.28 -77.95 -27.35
C LEU A 525 -33.46 -76.83 -28.02
N GLY A 526 -32.25 -77.13 -28.47
CA GLY A 526 -31.37 -76.20 -29.19
C GLY A 526 -31.63 -76.12 -30.70
N LEU A 527 -32.39 -77.07 -31.26
CA LEU A 527 -32.87 -77.09 -32.65
C LEU A 527 -34.23 -76.40 -32.75
#